data_AF-A0A538TTY0-F1
#
_entry.id   AF-A0A538TTY0-F1
#
_cell.length_a   1.000
_cell.length_b   1.000
_cell.length_c   1.000
_cell.angle_alpha   90.00
_cell.angle_beta   90.00
_cell.angle_gamma   90.00
#
_symmetry.space_group_name_H-M   'P 1'
#
loop_
_entity.id
_entity.type
_entity.pdbx_description
1 polymer ?
#
loop_
_entity_poly.entity_id
_entity_poly.type
_entity_poly.pdbx_seq_one_letter_code
_entity_poly.pdbx_strand_id
1 'polypeptide(L)'
;MLRRMGRFAVATAACLLALSCSKRITRVEDVPDPGRYPEGLRDSTYLVVYLDTPSVVKVYKDNAADADSAGRLTGDDPLVGTEDHYVAGPGVVQGMIIDSTFATRFQVFRGEQGRFLPLRDFAFRSTKPYQQTHWEVYHFTDGQPVPATVRTYVGRGVVSDVVNGRSPLTNVAIVPGSPIPGDLVFTAKTGLEFDCQSCGTQPDPDACFRSHQCPDSLLYMEWEAVPGAAGYWIQVYQLGDQSGDEVILSGVAAPLYLGLIHEFFVGYLPEASTERPGGQPNRRSYRIGDPLPQGGRILSQHAMATRRDYTVRISAIGPSGEMLSYTGDQSGLRAFRVENSDGVFFRVFPVGGAIVHPERIAAP
;
A
#
# COMPACT_ATOMS: atom_id res chain seq x y z
N MET A 1 -39.97 42.73 36.38
CA MET A 1 -38.82 41.79 36.48
C MET A 1 -38.39 41.13 35.15
N LEU A 2 -39.16 41.23 34.04
CA LEU A 2 -38.82 40.55 32.77
C LEU A 2 -37.84 41.26 31.80
N ARG A 3 -37.38 42.49 32.09
CA ARG A 3 -36.55 43.27 31.13
C ARG A 3 -35.03 43.12 31.27
N ARG A 4 -34.53 42.34 32.24
CA ARG A 4 -33.07 42.20 32.49
C ARG A 4 -32.45 40.88 31.99
N MET A 5 -33.22 39.89 31.55
CA MET A 5 -32.67 38.62 31.06
C MET A 5 -32.30 38.63 29.56
N GLY A 6 -32.80 39.61 28.78
CA GLY A 6 -32.53 39.67 27.33
C GLY A 6 -31.12 40.16 26.94
N ARG A 7 -30.35 40.74 27.86
CA ARG A 7 -29.00 41.27 27.55
C ARG A 7 -27.87 40.26 27.75
N PHE A 8 -28.09 39.21 28.55
CA PHE A 8 -27.08 38.15 28.73
C PHE A 8 -27.07 37.14 27.59
N ALA A 9 -28.22 36.82 27.00
CA ALA A 9 -28.30 35.85 25.89
C ALA A 9 -27.61 36.34 24.60
N VAL A 10 -27.58 37.64 24.34
CA VAL A 10 -26.94 38.22 23.14
C VAL A 10 -25.41 38.23 23.27
N ALA A 11 -24.87 38.41 24.47
CA ALA A 11 -23.42 38.41 24.69
C ALA A 11 -22.80 37.00 24.55
N THR A 12 -23.51 35.95 24.98
CA THR A 12 -23.01 34.57 24.87
C THR A 12 -23.05 34.03 23.43
N ALA A 13 -24.06 34.42 22.64
CA ALA A 13 -24.14 34.07 21.23
C ALA A 13 -23.06 34.77 20.37
N ALA A 14 -22.70 36.01 20.71
CA ALA A 14 -21.62 36.74 20.03
C ALA A 14 -20.23 36.13 20.32
N CYS A 15 -19.99 35.64 21.54
CA CYS A 15 -18.74 34.94 21.87
C CYS A 15 -18.60 33.56 21.18
N LEU A 16 -19.71 32.85 20.95
CA LEU A 16 -19.68 31.57 20.23
C LEU A 16 -19.50 31.74 18.71
N LEU A 17 -20.01 32.83 18.12
CA LEU A 17 -19.78 33.13 16.70
C LEU A 17 -18.37 33.67 16.41
N ALA A 18 -17.72 34.32 17.40
CA ALA A 18 -16.33 34.78 17.27
C ALA A 18 -15.28 33.65 17.31
N LEU A 19 -15.62 32.49 17.90
CA LEU A 19 -14.73 31.32 17.96
C LEU A 19 -14.86 30.37 16.75
N SER A 20 -15.85 30.59 15.87
CA SER A 20 -16.08 29.76 14.67
C SER A 20 -15.45 30.31 13.39
N CYS A 21 -14.78 31.46 13.44
CA CYS A 21 -13.94 31.91 12.33
C CYS A 21 -12.62 31.14 12.34
N SER A 22 -12.68 29.89 11.88
CA SER A 22 -11.53 29.21 11.28
C SER A 22 -10.93 30.17 10.25
N LYS A 23 -9.80 30.80 10.61
CA LYS A 23 -9.11 31.75 9.75
C LYS A 23 -8.63 30.93 8.55
N ARG A 24 -9.39 30.97 7.44
CA ARG A 24 -8.88 30.54 6.14
C ARG A 24 -7.58 31.32 5.96
N ILE A 25 -6.46 30.63 5.82
CA ILE A 25 -5.14 31.25 5.63
C ILE A 25 -5.21 31.96 4.27
N THR A 26 -5.71 33.20 4.24
CA THR A 26 -5.97 33.94 3.01
C THR A 26 -4.76 34.75 2.55
N ARG A 27 -3.68 34.83 3.34
CA ARG A 27 -2.43 35.49 2.93
C ARG A 27 -1.22 34.77 3.51
N VAL A 28 -0.41 34.24 2.61
CA VAL A 28 0.90 33.60 2.82
C VAL A 28 2.02 34.67 2.87
N GLU A 29 1.68 35.95 3.03
CA GLU A 29 2.63 37.06 2.91
C GLU A 29 3.41 37.36 4.20
N ASP A 30 2.94 36.87 5.37
CA ASP A 30 3.57 37.15 6.67
C ASP A 30 4.29 35.94 7.30
N VAL A 31 4.59 34.88 6.52
CA VAL A 31 5.51 33.83 6.98
C VAL A 31 6.94 34.32 6.71
N PRO A 32 7.81 34.48 7.73
CA PRO A 32 9.15 35.05 7.58
C PRO A 32 10.10 34.26 6.66
N ASP A 33 9.66 33.10 6.18
CA ASP A 33 10.35 32.28 5.21
C ASP A 33 9.31 31.52 4.37
N PRO A 34 8.88 32.03 3.19
CA PRO A 34 7.94 31.34 2.32
C PRO A 34 8.43 29.97 1.83
N GLY A 35 9.70 29.62 2.06
CA GLY A 35 10.26 28.28 1.84
C GLY A 35 9.98 27.27 2.96
N ARG A 36 9.44 27.70 4.11
CA ARG A 36 9.13 26.84 5.28
C ARG A 36 7.68 26.36 5.38
N TYR A 37 6.83 26.70 4.41
CA TYR A 37 5.44 26.24 4.39
C TYR A 37 5.34 24.90 3.66
N PRO A 38 4.59 23.91 4.18
CA PRO A 38 3.76 23.96 5.38
C PRO A 38 4.57 23.91 6.70
N GLU A 39 4.10 24.64 7.73
CA GLU A 39 4.70 24.59 9.07
C GLU A 39 4.57 23.20 9.71
N GLY A 40 5.56 22.80 10.52
CA GLY A 40 5.54 21.55 11.28
C GLY A 40 6.94 20.97 11.48
N LEU A 41 7.02 19.74 12.00
CA LEU A 41 8.26 19.01 12.24
C LEU A 41 8.24 17.67 11.52
N ARG A 42 9.34 17.32 10.84
CA ARG A 42 9.49 15.98 10.26
C ARG A 42 9.45 14.94 11.38
N ASP A 43 8.64 13.91 11.19
CA ASP A 43 8.44 12.83 12.15
C ASP A 43 8.49 11.47 11.42
N SER A 44 8.03 10.42 12.10
CA SER A 44 7.84 9.04 11.66
C SER A 44 6.76 8.85 10.59
N THR A 45 6.05 9.91 10.21
CA THR A 45 5.07 9.93 9.13
C THR A 45 5.76 9.83 7.76
N TYR A 46 5.30 8.89 6.93
CA TYR A 46 5.86 8.66 5.61
C TYR A 46 4.81 8.89 4.52
N LEU A 47 5.14 9.69 3.51
CA LEU A 47 4.32 9.92 2.33
C LEU A 47 4.92 9.18 1.14
N VAL A 48 4.10 8.34 0.52
CA VAL A 48 4.39 7.71 -0.76
C VAL A 48 3.46 8.30 -1.83
N VAL A 49 4.00 8.68 -2.98
CA VAL A 49 3.24 9.16 -4.14
C VAL A 49 3.59 8.36 -5.39
N TYR A 50 2.61 8.19 -6.26
CA TYR A 50 2.74 7.38 -7.46
C TYR A 50 1.73 7.82 -8.51
N LEU A 51 2.03 7.53 -9.77
CA LEU A 51 1.09 7.71 -10.86
C LEU A 51 0.09 6.56 -10.86
N ASP A 52 -1.18 6.90 -11.11
CA ASP A 52 -2.22 5.92 -11.36
C ASP A 52 -1.91 5.19 -12.67
N THR A 53 -1.34 4.00 -12.53
CA THR A 53 -0.86 3.14 -13.61
C THR A 53 -1.87 2.00 -13.78
N PRO A 54 -2.35 1.74 -15.01
CA PRO A 54 -3.44 0.79 -15.18
C PRO A 54 -2.98 -0.64 -14.92
N SER A 55 -3.91 -1.47 -14.47
CA SER A 55 -3.83 -2.91 -14.64
C SER A 55 -4.38 -3.28 -16.01
N VAL A 56 -3.63 -4.05 -16.79
CA VAL A 56 -4.03 -4.46 -18.14
C VAL A 56 -4.83 -5.76 -18.05
N VAL A 57 -6.11 -5.70 -18.41
CA VAL A 57 -7.03 -6.84 -18.38
C VAL A 57 -7.20 -7.38 -19.79
N LYS A 58 -6.90 -8.66 -19.99
CA LYS A 58 -7.13 -9.36 -21.26
C LYS A 58 -8.52 -10.00 -21.26
N VAL A 59 -9.29 -9.77 -22.31
CA VAL A 59 -10.65 -10.30 -22.44
C VAL A 59 -10.68 -11.38 -23.50
N TYR A 60 -11.01 -12.60 -23.09
CA TYR A 60 -11.14 -13.77 -23.93
C TYR A 60 -12.62 -14.13 -24.09
N LYS A 61 -13.02 -14.63 -25.26
CA LYS A 61 -14.37 -15.18 -25.46
C LYS A 61 -14.31 -16.68 -25.30
N ASP A 62 -15.14 -17.21 -24.42
CA ASP A 62 -15.30 -18.65 -24.22
C ASP A 62 -15.90 -19.26 -25.50
N ASN A 63 -15.14 -20.11 -26.16
CA ASN A 63 -15.64 -20.89 -27.29
C ASN A 63 -16.30 -22.16 -26.75
N ALA A 64 -17.57 -22.06 -26.37
CA ALA A 64 -18.35 -23.22 -25.91
C ALA A 64 -18.43 -24.38 -26.93
N ALA A 65 -18.13 -24.12 -28.22
CA ALA A 65 -18.05 -25.14 -29.26
C ALA A 65 -16.77 -25.99 -29.22
N ASP A 66 -15.75 -25.56 -28.48
CA ASP A 66 -14.44 -26.22 -28.38
C ASP A 66 -14.38 -27.20 -27.20
N ALA A 67 -15.47 -27.40 -26.46
CA ALA A 67 -15.57 -28.49 -25.50
C ALA A 67 -15.74 -29.82 -26.25
N ASP A 68 -14.82 -30.77 -26.05
CA ASP A 68 -15.03 -32.12 -26.54
C ASP A 68 -16.28 -32.75 -25.92
N SER A 69 -16.69 -33.91 -26.44
CA SER A 69 -17.83 -34.67 -25.90
C SER A 69 -17.67 -35.10 -24.43
N ALA A 70 -16.50 -34.90 -23.81
CA ALA A 70 -16.24 -35.10 -22.39
C ALA A 70 -16.20 -33.79 -21.58
N GLY A 71 -16.50 -32.65 -22.21
CA GLY A 71 -16.51 -31.33 -21.58
C GLY A 71 -15.12 -30.72 -21.37
N ARG A 72 -14.07 -31.26 -22.01
CA ARG A 72 -12.72 -30.68 -21.96
C ARG A 72 -12.58 -29.64 -23.05
N LEU A 73 -12.09 -28.46 -22.68
CA LEU A 73 -11.74 -27.42 -23.64
C LEU A 73 -10.59 -27.93 -24.53
N THR A 74 -10.81 -27.97 -25.85
CA THR A 74 -9.86 -28.49 -26.85
C THR A 74 -9.30 -27.43 -27.79
N GLY A 75 -9.76 -26.18 -27.66
CA GLY A 75 -9.26 -25.00 -28.36
C GLY A 75 -8.83 -23.90 -27.38
N ASP A 76 -8.00 -22.97 -27.87
CA ASP A 76 -7.65 -21.76 -27.13
C ASP A 76 -8.77 -20.73 -27.27
N ASP A 77 -9.28 -20.21 -26.15
CA ASP A 77 -10.23 -19.10 -26.16
C ASP A 77 -9.60 -17.88 -26.89
N PRO A 78 -10.25 -17.28 -27.89
CA PRO A 78 -9.67 -16.16 -28.62
C PRO A 78 -9.64 -14.90 -27.74
N LEU A 79 -8.51 -14.19 -27.78
CA LEU A 79 -8.40 -12.83 -27.23
C LEU A 79 -9.27 -11.88 -28.06
N VAL A 80 -10.30 -11.33 -27.44
CA VAL A 80 -11.22 -10.36 -28.06
C VAL A 80 -10.70 -8.94 -27.89
N GLY A 81 -10.06 -8.64 -26.76
CA GLY A 81 -9.63 -7.28 -26.47
C GLY A 81 -8.77 -7.15 -25.22
N THR A 82 -8.39 -5.92 -24.95
CA THR A 82 -7.62 -5.52 -23.77
C THR A 82 -8.23 -4.25 -23.19
N GLU A 83 -8.36 -4.20 -21.88
CA GLU A 83 -8.92 -3.08 -21.12
C GLU A 83 -7.88 -2.56 -20.13
N ASP A 84 -7.74 -1.24 -20.05
CA ASP A 84 -6.93 -0.60 -19.02
C ASP A 84 -7.81 -0.22 -17.82
N HIS A 85 -7.50 -0.77 -16.65
CA HIS A 85 -8.22 -0.51 -15.41
C HIS A 85 -7.40 0.38 -14.48
N TYR A 86 -7.92 1.57 -14.19
CA TYR A 86 -7.32 2.55 -13.28
C TYR A 86 -8.10 2.63 -11.98
N VAL A 87 -7.47 3.13 -10.93
CA VAL A 87 -8.19 3.49 -9.69
C VAL A 87 -9.05 4.74 -9.92
N ALA A 88 -8.48 5.75 -10.58
CA ALA A 88 -9.12 7.04 -10.83
C ALA A 88 -8.94 7.52 -12.28
N GLY A 89 -7.82 7.22 -12.94
CA GLY A 89 -7.63 7.47 -14.37
C GLY A 89 -6.19 7.80 -14.78
N PRO A 90 -5.90 7.85 -16.08
CA PRO A 90 -4.57 8.15 -16.60
C PRO A 90 -4.09 9.55 -16.18
N GLY A 91 -2.83 9.63 -15.77
CA GLY A 91 -2.18 10.89 -15.38
C GLY A 91 -2.55 11.41 -14.00
N VAL A 92 -3.48 10.75 -13.29
CA VAL A 92 -3.84 11.05 -11.91
C VAL A 92 -2.67 10.69 -10.98
N VAL A 93 -2.46 11.50 -9.94
CA VAL A 93 -1.50 11.19 -8.86
C VAL A 93 -2.26 10.64 -7.68
N GLN A 94 -1.82 9.48 -7.20
CA GLN A 94 -2.27 8.90 -5.94
C GLN A 94 -1.23 9.14 -4.85
N GLY A 95 -1.68 9.21 -3.61
CA GLY A 95 -0.79 9.34 -2.48
C GLY A 95 -1.29 8.61 -1.24
N MET A 96 -0.34 8.08 -0.49
CA MET A 96 -0.58 7.32 0.73
C MET A 96 0.33 7.86 1.83
N ILE A 97 -0.28 8.35 2.91
CA ILE A 97 0.44 8.71 4.13
C ILE A 97 0.31 7.55 5.10
N ILE A 98 1.43 7.02 5.57
CA ILE A 98 1.50 6.00 6.62
C ILE A 98 2.05 6.68 7.88
N ASP A 99 1.24 6.72 8.94
CA ASP A 99 1.50 7.52 10.13
C ASP A 99 1.40 6.71 11.43
N SER A 100 2.24 7.05 12.40
CA SER A 100 2.20 6.52 13.78
C SER A 100 2.17 7.63 14.84
N THR A 101 1.82 8.84 14.45
CA THR A 101 1.84 10.01 15.34
C THR A 101 0.47 10.21 15.99
N PHE A 102 0.32 11.30 16.74
CA PHE A 102 -0.98 11.71 17.31
C PHE A 102 -1.86 12.49 16.32
N ALA A 103 -1.46 12.57 15.04
CA ALA A 103 -2.30 13.18 14.01
C ALA A 103 -3.59 12.37 13.84
N THR A 104 -4.71 13.06 13.74
CA THR A 104 -6.03 12.42 13.49
C THR A 104 -6.50 12.59 12.05
N ARG A 105 -5.89 13.54 11.34
CA ARG A 105 -6.15 13.91 9.96
C ARG A 105 -4.90 14.49 9.32
N PHE A 106 -4.83 14.47 8.00
CA PHE A 106 -3.73 15.08 7.26
C PHE A 106 -4.22 16.10 6.25
N GLN A 107 -3.58 17.27 6.21
CA GLN A 107 -3.67 18.19 5.09
C GLN A 107 -2.54 17.86 4.11
N VAL A 108 -2.86 17.75 2.83
CA VAL A 108 -1.88 17.50 1.79
C VAL A 108 -1.65 18.78 1.02
N PHE A 109 -0.39 19.07 0.72
CA PHE A 109 0.03 20.22 -0.06
C PHE A 109 0.77 19.74 -1.30
N ARG A 110 0.55 20.44 -2.39
CA ARG A 110 1.20 20.24 -3.69
C ARG A 110 2.19 21.36 -3.94
N GLY A 111 3.37 21.01 -4.43
CA GLY A 111 4.39 21.97 -4.85
C GLY A 111 4.01 22.63 -6.17
N GLU A 112 3.90 23.95 -6.17
CA GLU A 112 3.56 24.78 -7.32
C GLU A 112 4.44 26.04 -7.30
N GLN A 113 5.18 26.28 -8.39
CA GLN A 113 5.99 27.50 -8.57
C GLN A 113 6.92 27.82 -7.37
N GLY A 114 7.49 26.79 -6.75
CA GLY A 114 8.40 26.92 -5.60
C GLY A 114 7.71 27.14 -4.24
N ARG A 115 6.39 26.94 -4.15
CA ARG A 115 5.61 27.01 -2.90
C ARG A 115 4.73 25.78 -2.74
N PHE A 116 4.31 25.47 -1.52
CA PHE A 116 3.33 24.41 -1.27
C PHE A 116 1.94 24.99 -1.08
N LEU A 117 1.00 24.60 -1.95
CA LEU A 117 -0.41 24.99 -1.87
C LEU A 117 -1.27 23.82 -1.40
N PRO A 118 -2.32 24.03 -0.58
CA PRO A 118 -3.20 22.95 -0.17
C PRO A 118 -3.83 22.26 -1.37
N LEU A 119 -3.76 20.93 -1.41
CA LEU A 119 -4.40 20.11 -2.45
C LEU A 119 -5.94 20.16 -2.32
N ARG A 120 -6.44 20.22 -1.08
CA ARG A 120 -7.87 20.35 -0.76
C ARG A 120 -8.06 21.27 0.44
N ASP A 121 -9.27 21.83 0.56
CA ASP A 121 -9.68 22.70 1.67
C ASP A 121 -9.90 21.96 2.99
N PHE A 122 -9.90 20.63 2.99
CA PHE A 122 -10.14 19.78 4.15
C PHE A 122 -9.02 18.77 4.38
N ALA A 123 -8.89 18.34 5.63
CA ALA A 123 -7.94 17.30 6.01
C ALA A 123 -8.54 15.91 5.75
N PHE A 124 -7.73 15.01 5.18
CA PHE A 124 -8.05 13.61 4.94
C PHE A 124 -8.12 12.85 6.27
N ARG A 125 -9.09 11.94 6.37
CA ARG A 125 -9.22 11.01 7.50
C ARG A 125 -8.51 9.70 7.17
N SER A 126 -8.20 8.93 8.21
CA SER A 126 -7.64 7.59 8.06
C SER A 126 -8.58 6.74 7.20
N THR A 127 -8.02 6.16 6.14
CA THR A 127 -8.66 5.17 5.29
C THR A 127 -8.59 3.80 5.94
N LYS A 128 -7.50 3.51 6.66
CA LYS A 128 -7.30 2.23 7.33
C LYS A 128 -6.51 2.40 8.65
N PRO A 129 -7.15 2.18 9.82
CA PRO A 129 -6.48 2.18 11.10
C PRO A 129 -5.98 0.78 11.49
N TYR A 130 -4.74 0.70 11.95
CA TYR A 130 -4.12 -0.49 12.55
C TYR A 130 -4.13 -0.37 14.07
N GLN A 131 -5.25 -0.75 14.68
CA GLN A 131 -5.52 -0.49 16.10
C GLN A 131 -4.46 -1.06 17.06
N GLN A 132 -3.85 -2.20 16.72
CA GLN A 132 -2.88 -2.88 17.58
C GLN A 132 -1.53 -2.15 17.68
N THR A 133 -1.15 -1.44 16.62
CA THR A 133 0.16 -0.79 16.50
C THR A 133 0.06 0.73 16.46
N HIS A 134 -1.16 1.26 16.52
CA HIS A 134 -1.50 2.68 16.40
C HIS A 134 -1.04 3.33 15.08
N TRP A 135 -0.79 2.51 14.06
CA TRP A 135 -0.54 3.02 12.73
C TRP A 135 -1.83 3.35 12.00
N GLU A 136 -1.79 4.34 11.13
CA GLU A 136 -2.91 4.73 10.29
C GLU A 136 -2.45 4.99 8.86
N VAL A 137 -3.30 4.66 7.90
CA VAL A 137 -3.07 4.95 6.49
C VAL A 137 -4.11 5.93 6.00
N TYR A 138 -3.65 7.00 5.36
CA TYR A 138 -4.48 8.03 4.75
C TYR A 138 -4.24 8.03 3.26
N HIS A 139 -5.31 7.92 2.48
CA HIS A 139 -5.25 7.94 1.02
C HIS A 139 -5.77 9.26 0.45
N PHE A 140 -5.12 9.77 -0.58
CA PHE A 140 -5.62 10.91 -1.36
C PHE A 140 -5.38 10.72 -2.86
N THR A 141 -6.17 11.45 -3.64
CA THR A 141 -6.09 11.48 -5.09
C THR A 141 -6.04 12.93 -5.56
N ASP A 142 -5.06 13.26 -6.40
CA ASP A 142 -4.95 14.50 -7.15
C ASP A 142 -5.29 14.23 -8.62
N GLY A 143 -6.55 14.48 -8.98
CA GLY A 143 -7.07 14.23 -10.32
C GLY A 143 -6.65 15.28 -11.36
N GLN A 144 -6.02 16.38 -10.94
CA GLN A 144 -5.58 17.46 -11.82
C GLN A 144 -4.19 17.95 -11.38
N PRO A 145 -3.16 17.08 -11.42
CA PRO A 145 -1.83 17.44 -10.97
C PRO A 145 -1.26 18.55 -11.86
N VAL A 146 -0.45 19.45 -11.26
CA VAL A 146 0.17 20.53 -12.03
C VAL A 146 1.06 19.95 -13.12
N PRO A 147 0.96 20.43 -14.37
CA PRO A 147 1.88 20.07 -15.43
C PRO A 147 3.27 20.67 -15.11
N ALA A 148 4.08 19.89 -14.41
CA ALA A 148 5.44 20.24 -14.02
C ALA A 148 6.35 19.03 -14.27
N THR A 149 7.61 19.31 -14.61
CA THR A 149 8.65 18.27 -14.77
C THR A 149 8.93 17.52 -13.47
N VAL A 150 8.76 18.20 -12.33
CA VAL A 150 8.84 17.61 -11.00
C VAL A 150 7.58 18.01 -10.23
N ARG A 151 6.78 17.00 -9.86
CA ARG A 151 5.58 17.19 -9.02
C ARG A 151 5.93 16.75 -7.62
N THR A 152 5.74 17.64 -6.65
CA THR A 152 6.06 17.36 -5.24
C THR A 152 4.85 17.48 -4.34
N TYR A 153 4.82 16.67 -3.28
CA TYR A 153 3.75 16.65 -2.30
C TYR A 153 4.31 16.59 -0.89
N VAL A 154 3.56 17.10 0.08
CA VAL A 154 3.89 16.97 1.51
C VAL A 154 2.60 16.91 2.32
N GLY A 155 2.55 16.05 3.31
CA GLY A 155 1.46 15.93 4.27
C GLY A 155 1.80 16.65 5.57
N ARG A 156 0.80 17.27 6.19
CA ARG A 156 0.85 17.85 7.53
C ARG A 156 -0.26 17.28 8.40
N GLY A 157 0.13 16.72 9.54
CA GLY A 157 -0.78 16.18 10.54
C GLY A 157 -1.53 17.28 11.28
N VAL A 158 -2.81 17.02 11.53
CA VAL A 158 -3.71 17.84 12.36
C VAL A 158 -3.91 17.12 13.70
N VAL A 159 -3.50 17.75 14.79
CA VAL A 159 -3.56 17.19 16.14
C VAL A 159 -4.61 17.96 16.93
N SER A 160 -5.65 17.26 17.40
CA SER A 160 -6.77 17.87 18.13
C SER A 160 -7.41 19.06 17.40
N ASP A 161 -7.61 18.93 16.08
CA ASP A 161 -8.12 19.98 15.17
C ASP A 161 -7.27 21.27 15.14
N VAL A 162 -6.03 21.24 15.66
CA VAL A 162 -5.07 22.34 15.64
C VAL A 162 -3.89 22.01 14.73
N VAL A 163 -3.43 23.02 14.01
CA VAL A 163 -2.19 23.00 13.22
C VAL A 163 -1.25 24.03 13.81
N ASN A 164 0.02 23.65 14.02
CA ASN A 164 1.06 24.55 14.50
C ASN A 164 2.45 24.02 14.11
N GLY A 165 3.50 24.73 14.51
CA GLY A 165 4.89 24.33 14.26
C GLY A 165 5.34 22.98 14.86
N ARG A 166 4.50 22.27 15.63
CA ARG A 166 4.74 20.89 16.11
C ARG A 166 3.90 19.84 15.37
N SER A 167 3.06 20.25 14.43
CA SER A 167 2.32 19.33 13.57
C SER A 167 3.30 18.39 12.86
N PRO A 168 3.04 17.07 12.84
CA PRO A 168 3.87 16.12 12.09
C PRO A 168 3.90 16.47 10.61
N LEU A 169 5.08 16.45 10.00
CA LEU A 169 5.27 16.58 8.57
C LEU A 169 5.80 15.27 8.01
N THR A 170 5.28 14.91 6.84
CA THR A 170 5.84 13.83 6.03
C THR A 170 7.19 14.24 5.42
N ASN A 171 7.87 13.31 4.77
CA ASN A 171 8.85 13.64 3.72
C ASN A 171 8.19 14.47 2.60
N VAL A 172 9.02 15.19 1.85
CA VAL A 172 8.60 15.77 0.57
C VAL A 172 8.64 14.66 -0.46
N ALA A 173 7.47 14.30 -0.98
CA ALA A 173 7.33 13.21 -1.91
C ALA A 173 7.42 13.69 -3.35
N ILE A 174 8.12 12.97 -4.23
CA ILE A 174 8.27 13.33 -5.65
C ILE A 174 7.52 12.31 -6.50
N VAL A 175 6.67 12.75 -7.42
CA VAL A 175 5.98 11.84 -8.34
C VAL A 175 6.95 11.40 -9.44
N PRO A 176 7.02 10.10 -9.76
CA PRO A 176 7.84 9.64 -10.87
C PRO A 176 7.36 10.23 -12.21
N GLY A 177 8.29 10.38 -13.14
CA GLY A 177 8.01 10.92 -14.48
C GLY A 177 7.36 9.91 -15.44
N SER A 178 7.36 8.63 -15.08
CA SER A 178 6.85 7.52 -15.89
C SER A 178 5.86 6.66 -15.08
N PRO A 179 4.98 5.90 -15.76
CA PRO A 179 4.15 4.89 -15.11
C PRO A 179 5.00 3.93 -14.26
N ILE A 180 4.39 3.39 -13.21
CA ILE A 180 5.08 2.49 -12.28
C ILE A 180 5.15 1.10 -12.91
N PRO A 181 6.34 0.56 -13.20
CA PRO A 181 6.45 -0.79 -13.72
C PRO A 181 6.00 -1.83 -12.67
N GLY A 182 5.30 -2.88 -13.12
CA GLY A 182 4.93 -4.04 -12.31
C GLY A 182 6.00 -5.13 -12.31
N ASP A 183 7.26 -4.77 -12.54
CA ASP A 183 8.34 -5.71 -12.88
C ASP A 183 9.16 -6.22 -11.69
N LEU A 184 8.77 -5.91 -10.44
CA LEU A 184 9.48 -6.41 -9.27
C LEU A 184 9.36 -7.94 -9.21
N VAL A 185 10.48 -8.62 -9.36
CA VAL A 185 10.55 -10.08 -9.42
C VAL A 185 10.58 -10.69 -8.02
N PHE A 186 9.53 -11.44 -7.67
CA PHE A 186 9.51 -12.29 -6.49
C PHE A 186 10.24 -13.61 -6.78
N THR A 187 11.26 -13.95 -6.00
CA THR A 187 12.17 -15.09 -6.25
C THR A 187 12.11 -16.18 -5.19
N ALA A 188 11.40 -15.97 -4.08
CA ALA A 188 11.21 -17.03 -3.11
C ALA A 188 10.44 -18.17 -3.77
N LYS A 189 10.99 -19.38 -3.65
CA LYS A 189 10.33 -20.57 -4.15
C LYS A 189 9.02 -20.77 -3.37
N THR A 190 7.92 -20.77 -4.10
CA THR A 190 6.58 -21.07 -3.60
C THR A 190 6.42 -22.58 -3.46
N GLY A 191 5.90 -23.08 -2.33
CA GLY A 191 5.76 -24.52 -2.09
C GLY A 191 7.06 -25.24 -1.74
N LEU A 192 8.01 -24.54 -1.10
CA LEU A 192 9.25 -25.18 -0.66
C LEU A 192 9.01 -26.23 0.41
N GLU A 193 9.57 -27.41 0.12
CA GLU A 193 9.91 -28.45 1.07
C GLU A 193 10.94 -27.88 2.07
N PHE A 194 10.49 -27.40 3.24
CA PHE A 194 11.40 -27.01 4.32
C PHE A 194 11.97 -28.28 4.97
N ASP A 195 13.17 -28.64 4.53
CA ASP A 195 13.92 -29.74 5.09
C ASP A 195 14.49 -29.36 6.47
N CYS A 196 13.86 -29.83 7.54
CA CYS A 196 14.38 -29.71 8.91
C CYS A 196 15.61 -30.63 9.15
N GLN A 197 16.16 -31.33 8.14
CA GLN A 197 17.31 -32.25 8.29
C GLN A 197 18.61 -31.59 8.79
N SER A 198 18.71 -30.26 8.86
CA SER A 198 19.87 -29.62 9.50
C SER A 198 19.88 -29.73 11.03
N CYS A 199 18.85 -30.31 11.66
CA CYS A 199 18.92 -30.79 13.04
C CYS A 199 19.85 -32.01 13.11
N GLY A 200 21.16 -31.78 13.07
CA GLY A 200 22.17 -32.83 12.99
C GLY A 200 21.97 -33.92 14.04
N THR A 201 21.64 -35.14 13.60
CA THR A 201 21.60 -36.42 14.36
C THR A 201 21.20 -36.33 15.84
N GLN A 202 20.33 -35.41 16.26
CA GLN A 202 19.87 -35.39 17.64
C GLN A 202 18.86 -36.52 17.83
N PRO A 203 19.05 -37.40 18.84
CA PRO A 203 18.26 -38.62 19.01
C PRO A 203 16.82 -38.38 19.48
N ASP A 204 16.39 -37.13 19.60
CA ASP A 204 15.04 -36.77 20.03
C ASP A 204 14.35 -35.92 18.94
N PRO A 205 13.46 -36.50 18.13
CA PRO A 205 12.70 -35.75 17.12
C PRO A 205 11.82 -34.65 17.74
N ASP A 206 11.37 -34.81 18.99
CA ASP A 206 10.62 -33.78 19.70
C ASP A 206 11.52 -32.62 20.18
N ALA A 207 12.81 -32.84 20.36
CA ALA A 207 13.76 -31.80 20.75
C ALA A 207 14.06 -30.84 19.59
N CYS A 208 14.01 -31.29 18.33
CA CYS A 208 14.15 -30.40 17.15
C CYS A 208 12.91 -29.49 16.99
N PHE A 209 11.72 -29.95 17.38
CA PHE A 209 10.50 -29.12 17.43
C PHE A 209 10.48 -28.14 18.62
N ARG A 210 11.03 -28.52 19.79
CA ARG A 210 11.04 -27.68 21.00
C ARG A 210 12.23 -26.72 21.07
N SER A 211 13.39 -27.11 20.52
CA SER A 211 14.51 -26.21 20.31
C SER A 211 14.14 -25.26 19.17
N HIS A 212 14.32 -23.97 19.37
CA HIS A 212 13.77 -22.89 18.55
C HIS A 212 14.39 -22.77 17.14
N GLN A 213 14.80 -23.87 16.50
CA GLN A 213 15.61 -23.88 15.27
C GLN A 213 14.90 -24.40 14.02
N CYS A 214 13.70 -25.00 14.11
CA CYS A 214 12.75 -24.98 13.01
C CYS A 214 11.75 -23.85 13.32
N PRO A 215 11.96 -22.62 12.79
CA PRO A 215 11.14 -21.50 13.20
C PRO A 215 9.69 -21.78 12.79
N ASP A 216 8.81 -21.87 13.78
CA ASP A 216 7.37 -22.08 13.60
C ASP A 216 6.67 -20.83 13.04
N SER A 217 7.41 -20.01 12.28
CA SER A 217 7.01 -18.78 11.62
C SER A 217 7.53 -18.76 10.17
N LEU A 218 6.75 -18.49 9.12
CA LEU A 218 5.35 -18.76 8.77
C LEU A 218 5.19 -18.36 7.27
N LEU A 219 6.09 -17.53 6.73
CA LEU A 219 6.37 -17.36 5.29
C LEU A 219 7.76 -16.73 5.10
N TYR A 220 8.62 -17.33 4.25
CA TYR A 220 9.87 -16.71 3.77
C TYR A 220 9.61 -16.01 2.44
N MET A 221 10.05 -14.76 2.33
CA MET A 221 9.90 -13.94 1.13
C MET A 221 11.28 -13.54 0.61
N GLU A 222 11.42 -13.54 -0.70
CA GLU A 222 12.64 -13.14 -1.38
C GLU A 222 12.28 -12.51 -2.72
N TRP A 223 12.99 -11.45 -3.09
CA TRP A 223 12.75 -10.69 -4.31
C TRP A 223 14.04 -10.06 -4.84
N GLU A 224 14.02 -9.63 -6.10
CA GLU A 224 15.12 -8.88 -6.71
C GLU A 224 15.13 -7.43 -6.22
N ALA A 225 16.33 -6.92 -5.93
CA ALA A 225 16.51 -5.54 -5.49
C ALA A 225 16.14 -4.57 -6.61
N VAL A 226 15.38 -3.53 -6.28
CA VAL A 226 15.00 -2.48 -7.24
C VAL A 226 16.01 -1.33 -7.17
N PRO A 227 16.69 -0.98 -8.28
CA PRO A 227 17.66 0.11 -8.28
C PRO A 227 17.06 1.43 -7.77
N GLY A 228 17.75 2.08 -6.83
CA GLY A 228 17.31 3.35 -6.24
C GLY A 228 16.29 3.23 -5.11
N ALA A 229 15.84 2.02 -4.75
CA ALA A 229 14.95 1.83 -3.61
C ALA A 229 15.64 2.23 -2.28
N ALA A 230 14.92 2.97 -1.45
CA ALA A 230 15.26 3.22 -0.05
C ALA A 230 14.67 2.15 0.88
N GLY A 231 13.63 1.44 0.44
CA GLY A 231 13.06 0.29 1.12
C GLY A 231 11.80 -0.23 0.45
N TYR A 232 11.16 -1.20 1.10
CA TYR A 232 10.01 -1.91 0.56
C TYR A 232 8.85 -1.91 1.56
N TRP A 233 7.66 -1.58 1.06
CA TRP A 233 6.43 -1.97 1.72
C TRP A 233 6.06 -3.39 1.30
N ILE A 234 5.76 -4.23 2.29
CA ILE A 234 5.36 -5.62 2.09
C ILE A 234 3.98 -5.79 2.71
N GLN A 235 3.05 -6.35 1.92
CA GLN A 235 1.70 -6.68 2.34
C GLN A 235 1.42 -8.14 2.00
N VAL A 236 1.06 -8.93 3.01
CA VAL A 236 0.60 -10.32 2.83
C VAL A 236 -0.87 -10.38 3.19
N TYR A 237 -1.69 -10.81 2.23
CA TYR A 237 -3.14 -10.78 2.38
C TYR A 237 -3.84 -11.88 1.58
N GLN A 238 -5.11 -12.11 1.89
CA GLN A 238 -6.05 -12.84 1.06
C GLN A 238 -7.14 -11.87 0.59
N LEU A 239 -7.53 -11.97 -0.67
CA LEU A 239 -8.69 -11.24 -1.17
C LEU A 239 -9.95 -11.75 -0.45
N GLY A 240 -10.80 -10.83 0.00
CA GLY A 240 -12.11 -11.18 0.57
C GLY A 240 -13.15 -11.43 -0.53
N ASP A 241 -14.41 -11.58 -0.12
CA ASP A 241 -15.56 -11.67 -1.02
C ASP A 241 -15.81 -10.29 -1.67
N GLN A 242 -15.22 -10.10 -2.85
CA GLN A 242 -15.27 -8.87 -3.63
C GLN A 242 -15.89 -9.12 -5.00
N SER A 243 -16.41 -8.05 -5.62
CA SER A 243 -16.80 -8.08 -7.03
C SER A 243 -15.59 -8.23 -7.95
N GLY A 244 -15.82 -8.70 -9.19
CA GLY A 244 -14.74 -8.90 -10.16
C GLY A 244 -13.92 -7.63 -10.41
N ASP A 245 -14.57 -6.47 -10.52
CA ASP A 245 -13.90 -5.18 -10.75
C ASP A 245 -13.03 -4.75 -9.54
N GLU A 246 -13.49 -4.98 -8.31
CA GLU A 246 -12.70 -4.67 -7.11
C GLU A 246 -11.45 -5.53 -7.01
N VAL A 247 -11.53 -6.80 -7.43
CA VAL A 247 -10.37 -7.70 -7.46
C VAL A 247 -9.41 -7.32 -8.59
N ILE A 248 -9.90 -6.85 -9.75
CA ILE A 248 -9.03 -6.31 -10.81
C ILE A 248 -8.20 -5.15 -10.28
N LEU A 249 -8.78 -4.29 -9.43
CA LEU A 249 -8.06 -3.20 -8.77
C LEU A 249 -6.97 -3.69 -7.79
N SER A 250 -6.95 -4.96 -7.40
CA SER A 250 -5.80 -5.53 -6.69
C SER A 250 -4.54 -5.60 -7.55
N GLY A 251 -4.66 -5.52 -8.89
CA GLY A 251 -3.58 -5.51 -9.86
C GLY A 251 -2.89 -4.15 -10.05
N VAL A 252 -3.56 -3.05 -9.68
CA VAL A 252 -3.04 -1.70 -9.93
C VAL A 252 -1.87 -1.36 -9.00
N ALA A 253 -0.98 -0.51 -9.50
CA ALA A 253 0.15 0.00 -8.75
C ALA A 253 -0.33 0.75 -7.50
N ALA A 254 0.06 0.27 -6.31
CA ALA A 254 -0.04 1.02 -5.06
C ALA A 254 0.92 0.42 -4.01
N PRO A 255 1.39 1.22 -3.03
CA PRO A 255 2.26 0.71 -1.96
C PRO A 255 1.61 -0.44 -1.19
N LEU A 256 0.32 -0.27 -0.86
CA LEU A 256 -0.55 -1.23 -0.19
C LEU A 256 -1.89 -1.27 -0.94
N TYR A 257 -2.50 -2.44 -1.02
CA TYR A 257 -3.88 -2.58 -1.48
C TYR A 257 -4.83 -2.33 -0.30
N LEU A 258 -5.75 -1.37 -0.45
CA LEU A 258 -6.65 -0.92 0.62
C LEU A 258 -8.09 -1.42 0.47
N GLY A 259 -8.35 -2.31 -0.48
CA GLY A 259 -9.67 -2.92 -0.68
C GLY A 259 -10.06 -3.90 0.44
N LEU A 260 -11.15 -4.64 0.22
CA LEU A 260 -11.62 -5.68 1.16
C LEU A 260 -10.69 -6.90 1.15
N ILE A 261 -9.81 -6.97 2.13
CA ILE A 261 -8.84 -8.06 2.27
C ILE A 261 -8.78 -8.59 3.70
N HIS A 262 -8.42 -9.85 3.83
CA HIS A 262 -7.91 -10.42 5.07
C HIS A 262 -6.40 -10.24 5.09
N GLU A 263 -5.92 -9.31 5.90
CA GLU A 263 -4.51 -8.98 5.96
C GLU A 263 -3.81 -9.75 7.07
N PHE A 264 -2.63 -10.27 6.77
CA PHE A 264 -1.84 -11.11 7.67
C PHE A 264 -0.52 -10.46 8.04
N PHE A 265 0.04 -9.63 7.17
CA PHE A 265 1.26 -8.90 7.47
C PHE A 265 1.29 -7.59 6.69
N VAL A 266 1.71 -6.51 7.36
CA VAL A 266 2.08 -5.25 6.72
C VAL A 266 3.32 -4.71 7.41
N GLY A 267 4.35 -4.43 6.63
CA GLY A 267 5.57 -3.86 7.16
C GLY A 267 6.37 -3.08 6.13
N TYR A 268 7.26 -2.23 6.65
CA TYR A 268 8.29 -1.55 5.88
C TYR A 268 9.65 -2.09 6.26
N LEU A 269 10.47 -2.39 5.25
CA LEU A 269 11.86 -2.82 5.44
C LEU A 269 12.80 -1.90 4.66
N PRO A 270 13.78 -1.24 5.32
CA PRO A 270 14.80 -0.46 4.64
C PRO A 270 15.67 -1.33 3.70
N GLU A 271 16.00 -0.80 2.54
CA GLU A 271 16.78 -1.50 1.50
C GLU A 271 18.07 -2.11 2.06
N ALA A 272 18.87 -1.28 2.76
CA ALA A 272 20.16 -1.67 3.34
C ALA A 272 20.08 -2.82 4.36
N SER A 273 18.87 -3.13 4.85
CA SER A 273 18.64 -4.14 5.86
C SER A 273 18.02 -5.44 5.34
N THR A 274 17.66 -5.44 4.05
CA THR A 274 17.07 -6.60 3.38
C THR A 274 18.09 -7.43 2.61
N GLU A 275 19.36 -7.01 2.60
CA GLU A 275 20.46 -7.81 2.07
C GLU A 275 20.77 -8.97 3.02
N ARG A 276 20.71 -10.19 2.50
CA ARG A 276 21.08 -11.38 3.26
C ARG A 276 22.61 -11.38 3.48
N PRO A 277 23.12 -11.59 4.71
CA PRO A 277 24.55 -11.77 4.94
C PRO A 277 25.10 -12.92 4.09
N GLY A 278 26.06 -12.64 3.19
CA GLY A 278 26.60 -13.62 2.24
C GLY A 278 25.64 -14.00 1.10
N GLY A 279 24.54 -13.28 0.93
CA GLY A 279 23.58 -13.46 -0.16
C GLY A 279 24.06 -12.88 -1.50
N GLN A 280 23.28 -13.11 -2.55
CA GLN A 280 23.52 -12.43 -3.82
C GLN A 280 23.25 -10.94 -3.67
N PRO A 281 24.10 -10.04 -4.23
CA PRO A 281 23.99 -8.60 -4.03
C PRO A 281 22.68 -8.00 -4.56
N ASN A 282 22.00 -8.70 -5.47
CA ASN A 282 20.74 -8.28 -6.08
C ASN A 282 19.51 -8.98 -5.47
N ARG A 283 19.65 -9.71 -4.37
CA ARG A 283 18.50 -10.36 -3.70
C ARG A 283 18.22 -9.71 -2.36
N ARG A 284 16.94 -9.56 -2.08
CA ARG A 284 16.39 -9.09 -0.82
C ARG A 284 15.52 -10.15 -0.22
N SER A 285 15.53 -10.29 1.11
CA SER A 285 14.67 -11.24 1.77
C SER A 285 14.20 -10.78 3.14
N TYR A 286 13.09 -11.36 3.56
CA TYR A 286 12.58 -11.23 4.91
C TYR A 286 11.73 -12.44 5.25
N ARG A 287 11.90 -12.95 6.47
CA ARG A 287 11.03 -13.99 7.02
C ARG A 287 10.13 -13.35 8.05
N ILE A 288 8.82 -13.56 7.91
CA ILE A 288 7.88 -13.10 8.93
C ILE A 288 8.24 -13.78 10.26
N GLY A 289 8.33 -12.99 11.32
CA GLY A 289 8.76 -13.43 12.65
C GLY A 289 10.25 -13.21 12.94
N ASP A 290 11.08 -12.93 11.94
CA ASP A 290 12.46 -12.51 12.19
C ASP A 290 12.48 -11.13 12.87
N PRO A 291 13.49 -10.85 13.72
CA PRO A 291 13.66 -9.53 14.32
C PRO A 291 13.64 -8.43 13.27
N LEU A 292 12.93 -7.34 13.57
CA LEU A 292 12.87 -6.21 12.65
C LEU A 292 14.26 -5.57 12.51
N PRO A 293 14.71 -5.33 11.27
CA PRO A 293 15.93 -4.58 11.06
C PRO A 293 15.80 -3.13 11.54
N GLN A 294 16.94 -2.45 11.73
CA GLN A 294 16.95 -1.04 12.08
C GLN A 294 16.21 -0.21 11.03
N GLY A 295 15.23 0.57 11.47
CA GLY A 295 14.35 1.37 10.59
C GLY A 295 13.17 0.60 9.99
N GLY A 296 13.11 -0.72 10.21
CA GLY A 296 11.98 -1.56 9.89
C GLY A 296 10.77 -1.25 10.77
N ARG A 297 9.57 -1.49 10.23
CA ARG A 297 8.29 -1.19 10.88
C ARG A 297 7.30 -2.29 10.58
N ILE A 298 6.47 -2.66 11.56
CA ILE A 298 5.31 -3.54 11.37
C ILE A 298 4.05 -2.75 11.74
N LEU A 299 3.13 -2.69 10.80
CA LEU A 299 1.81 -2.08 10.95
C LEU A 299 0.81 -3.14 11.43
N SER A 300 0.89 -4.35 10.88
CA SER A 300 0.04 -5.46 11.29
C SER A 300 0.75 -6.80 11.14
N GLN A 301 0.48 -7.73 12.04
CA GLN A 301 0.93 -9.11 11.94
C GLN A 301 -0.07 -10.05 12.61
N HIS A 302 -0.55 -11.03 11.83
CA HIS A 302 -1.48 -12.06 12.28
C HIS A 302 -0.91 -13.45 11.95
N ALA A 303 -1.35 -14.46 12.69
CA ALA A 303 -0.98 -15.83 12.41
C ALA A 303 -1.53 -16.27 11.05
N MET A 304 -0.67 -16.89 10.24
CA MET A 304 -1.04 -17.49 8.96
C MET A 304 -1.29 -18.99 9.16
N ALA A 305 -2.34 -19.50 8.52
CA ALA A 305 -2.57 -20.93 8.40
C ALA A 305 -1.74 -21.51 7.25
N THR A 306 -1.24 -22.73 7.43
CA THR A 306 -0.56 -23.49 6.38
C THR A 306 -1.57 -24.03 5.37
N ARG A 307 -1.08 -24.42 4.18
CA ARG A 307 -1.88 -24.97 3.08
C ARG A 307 -3.00 -24.05 2.61
N ARG A 308 -2.75 -22.74 2.66
CA ARG A 308 -3.62 -21.69 2.12
C ARG A 308 -2.82 -20.78 1.23
N ASP A 309 -3.45 -20.26 0.18
CA ASP A 309 -2.82 -19.28 -0.70
C ASP A 309 -2.86 -17.90 -0.05
N TYR A 310 -1.74 -17.19 -0.11
CA TYR A 310 -1.65 -15.77 0.24
C TYR A 310 -1.11 -14.99 -0.95
N THR A 311 -1.50 -13.73 -1.05
CA THR A 311 -0.93 -12.77 -2.00
C THR A 311 0.12 -11.95 -1.27
N VAL A 312 1.34 -11.92 -1.80
CA VAL A 312 2.47 -11.12 -1.30
C VAL A 312 2.68 -9.97 -2.28
N ARG A 313 2.26 -8.77 -1.87
CA ARG A 313 2.58 -7.54 -2.57
C ARG A 313 3.86 -6.94 -1.99
N ILE A 314 4.83 -6.65 -2.85
CA ILE A 314 6.03 -5.91 -2.49
C ILE A 314 6.08 -4.67 -3.37
N SER A 315 6.28 -3.51 -2.73
CA SER A 315 6.33 -2.21 -3.39
C SER A 315 7.65 -1.53 -3.03
N ALA A 316 8.49 -1.29 -4.03
CA ALA A 316 9.76 -0.60 -3.86
C ALA A 316 9.57 0.91 -3.84
N ILE A 317 10.10 1.57 -2.81
CA ILE A 317 9.95 3.01 -2.61
C ILE A 317 11.32 3.67 -2.65
N GLY A 318 11.46 4.76 -3.40
CA GLY A 318 12.66 5.56 -3.46
C GLY A 318 12.84 6.49 -2.25
N PRO A 319 14.00 7.17 -2.14
CA PRO A 319 14.33 8.00 -0.99
C PRO A 319 13.43 9.24 -0.84
N SER A 320 12.77 9.66 -1.92
CA SER A 320 11.82 10.77 -1.90
C SER A 320 10.39 10.26 -1.82
N GLY A 321 10.11 9.03 -1.40
CA GLY A 321 8.73 8.52 -1.33
C GLY A 321 8.05 8.34 -2.68
N GLU A 322 8.79 8.30 -3.78
CA GLU A 322 8.31 7.84 -5.08
C GLU A 322 8.16 6.31 -5.05
N MET A 323 7.07 5.78 -5.58
CA MET A 323 6.99 4.35 -5.87
C MET A 323 7.81 4.06 -7.12
N LEU A 324 8.69 3.07 -7.07
CA LEU A 324 9.62 2.73 -8.17
C LEU A 324 9.17 1.50 -8.96
N SER A 325 8.67 0.48 -8.27
CA SER A 325 8.17 -0.76 -8.87
C SER A 325 7.32 -1.52 -7.84
N TYR A 326 6.60 -2.54 -8.30
CA TYR A 326 5.87 -3.49 -7.47
C TYR A 326 5.73 -4.85 -8.14
N THR A 327 5.28 -5.85 -7.39
CA THR A 327 5.05 -7.23 -7.83
C THR A 327 3.84 -7.40 -8.77
N GLY A 328 3.56 -6.43 -9.63
CA GLY A 328 2.35 -6.36 -10.44
C GLY A 328 2.26 -7.41 -11.54
N ASP A 329 3.17 -7.37 -12.50
CA ASP A 329 3.15 -8.15 -13.73
C ASP A 329 3.78 -9.55 -13.57
N GLN A 330 4.50 -9.75 -12.47
CA GLN A 330 5.15 -11.02 -12.08
C GLN A 330 4.22 -11.96 -11.30
N SER A 331 2.93 -11.61 -11.24
CA SER A 331 1.96 -12.27 -10.39
C SER A 331 1.25 -13.45 -11.04
N GLY A 332 0.66 -14.30 -10.21
CA GLY A 332 -0.32 -15.24 -10.70
C GLY A 332 -1.49 -14.48 -11.35
N LEU A 333 -1.87 -14.89 -12.56
CA LEU A 333 -3.05 -14.38 -13.23
C LEU A 333 -4.30 -14.92 -12.55
N ARG A 334 -5.34 -14.08 -12.46
CA ARG A 334 -6.70 -14.51 -12.11
C ARG A 334 -7.61 -14.29 -13.30
N ALA A 335 -8.68 -15.07 -13.35
CA ALA A 335 -9.70 -14.97 -14.38
C ALA A 335 -11.08 -14.88 -13.74
N PHE A 336 -11.92 -13.97 -14.25
CA PHE A 336 -13.34 -13.93 -13.95
C PHE A 336 -14.16 -14.26 -15.17
N ARG A 337 -15.17 -15.11 -14.98
CA ARG A 337 -16.17 -15.42 -15.99
C ARG A 337 -17.26 -14.37 -15.98
N VAL A 338 -17.57 -13.82 -17.15
CA VAL A 338 -18.61 -12.82 -17.36
C VAL A 338 -19.55 -13.36 -18.43
N GLU A 339 -20.86 -13.36 -18.16
CA GLU A 339 -21.87 -13.76 -19.13
C GLU A 339 -22.70 -12.54 -19.53
N ASN A 340 -22.95 -12.36 -20.83
CA ASN A 340 -23.84 -11.32 -21.35
C ASN A 340 -24.59 -11.84 -22.60
N SER A 341 -25.31 -10.96 -23.30
CA SER A 341 -26.07 -11.32 -24.51
C SER A 341 -25.21 -11.82 -25.67
N ASP A 342 -23.92 -11.49 -25.69
CA ASP A 342 -22.98 -11.78 -26.78
C ASP A 342 -22.16 -13.07 -26.53
N GLY A 343 -22.32 -13.66 -25.34
CA GLY A 343 -21.73 -14.94 -24.95
C GLY A 343 -21.11 -14.93 -23.55
N VAL A 344 -20.20 -15.88 -23.35
CA VAL A 344 -19.41 -16.03 -22.13
C VAL A 344 -18.00 -15.52 -22.41
N PHE A 345 -17.43 -14.76 -21.47
CA PHE A 345 -16.13 -14.14 -21.57
C PHE A 345 -15.31 -14.40 -20.32
N PHE A 346 -13.98 -14.42 -20.46
CA PHE A 346 -13.04 -14.45 -19.35
C PHE A 346 -12.22 -13.18 -19.33
N ARG A 347 -12.21 -12.50 -18.19
CA ARG A 347 -11.37 -11.34 -17.93
C ARG A 347 -10.17 -11.80 -17.13
N VAL A 348 -9.00 -11.82 -17.75
CA VAL A 348 -7.74 -12.29 -17.18
C VAL A 348 -6.86 -11.09 -16.84
N PHE A 349 -6.39 -11.01 -15.60
CA PHE A 349 -5.69 -9.85 -15.09
C PHE A 349 -4.61 -10.25 -14.07
N PRO A 350 -3.56 -9.42 -13.91
CA PRO A 350 -2.57 -9.63 -12.86
C PRO A 350 -3.17 -9.33 -11.49
N VAL A 351 -2.89 -10.18 -10.51
CA VAL A 351 -3.10 -9.85 -9.09
C VAL A 351 -1.89 -9.03 -8.66
N GLY A 352 -1.98 -7.89 -7.98
CA GLY A 352 -0.79 -7.05 -7.74
C GLY A 352 0.14 -7.60 -6.63
N GLY A 353 0.55 -8.87 -6.72
CA GLY A 353 1.32 -9.64 -5.76
C GLY A 353 1.61 -11.07 -6.24
N ALA A 354 2.67 -11.66 -5.70
CA ALA A 354 2.99 -13.08 -5.90
C ALA A 354 2.07 -13.97 -5.07
N ILE A 355 1.57 -15.06 -5.64
CA ILE A 355 0.77 -16.04 -4.88
C ILE A 355 1.72 -17.04 -4.23
N VAL A 356 1.62 -17.18 -2.91
CA VAL A 356 2.45 -18.08 -2.11
C VAL A 356 1.61 -19.09 -1.36
N HIS A 357 2.09 -20.33 -1.28
CA HIS A 357 1.43 -21.43 -0.58
C HIS A 357 2.38 -21.96 0.53
N PRO A 358 2.33 -21.41 1.76
CA PRO A 358 3.14 -21.91 2.87
C PRO A 358 2.68 -23.31 3.29
N GLU A 359 3.56 -24.28 3.18
CA GLU A 359 3.33 -25.65 3.66
C GLU A 359 4.19 -25.96 4.89
N ARG A 360 3.62 -26.72 5.84
CA ARG A 360 4.38 -27.46 6.83
C ARG A 360 4.49 -28.90 6.32
N ILE A 361 5.71 -29.41 6.20
CA ILE A 361 5.90 -30.84 6.03
C ILE A 361 5.66 -31.50 7.39
N ALA A 362 4.87 -32.57 7.41
CA ALA A 362 4.88 -33.47 8.55
C ALA A 362 6.25 -34.15 8.57
N ALA A 363 6.94 -34.18 9.72
CA ALA A 363 8.12 -35.02 9.84
C ALA A 363 7.76 -36.47 9.44
N PRO A 364 8.61 -37.15 8.64
CA PRO A 364 8.35 -38.52 8.21
C PRO A 364 8.22 -39.50 9.37
#